data_AF-A0AAV0VHB1-F1
#
_entry.id   AF-A0AAV0VHB1-F1
#
_cell.length_a   1.000
_cell.length_b   1.000
_cell.length_c   1.000
_cell.angle_alpha   90.00
_cell.angle_beta   90.00
_cell.angle_gamma   90.00
#
_symmetry.space_group_name_H-M   'P 1'
#
loop_
_entity.id
_entity.type
_entity.pdbx_description
1 polymer ?
#
loop_
_entity_poly.entity_id
_entity_poly.type
_entity_poly.pdbx_seq_one_letter_code
_entity_poly.pdbx_strand_id
1 'polypeptide(L)'
;MADLLDAASIHCKHLEALILPIKDQRYADAVADNMDLVFCKLYSALEKWKESSGGKGLRQLTVPSRSEFDREETSNEFLSMVLTLCPQVEYLDGWKRSYYEETRLVASDESLCVSRDVWKTFCKSCVALREFSWVVVPFSDEFFLPFGLTTKPNLTRLQLTYNTRAPFRIRRNEYSTGGLNVLLSGCPALKHLDIVLHRLQLCDALIYPQIDEMIDPDVFNDDFFLALTDSCPRLRLLRIRELGSLSNSRKSCTGAVNTTTDRGLAALWRAPNLKYIDIHNVKCSANAILNLLNAYWSSYQGIATRRIRFRELGACFGEVVQRVLDELVRVPTQPIGSRLTKAQLVISLSSQRGAVFERSWLVKMQQAFQTRFAKGELCFAVFSLKKNKDIVSRSGSSRSVEQQVIAKMLARAWIKGDVLRVGRFVLYTDKAVLDKRLHKVLCQRGRRSSWIITE
;
A
#
# COMPACT_ATOMS: atom_id res chain seq x y z
N MET A 1 14.78 -31.51 -14.03
CA MET A 1 13.59 -30.67 -14.30
C MET A 1 13.07 -30.90 -15.72
N ALA A 2 13.95 -30.87 -16.74
CA ALA A 2 13.62 -31.22 -18.12
C ALA A 2 12.76 -32.49 -18.27
N ASP A 3 13.20 -33.62 -17.69
CA ASP A 3 12.47 -34.89 -17.80
C ASP A 3 11.08 -34.86 -17.14
N LEU A 4 10.94 -34.08 -16.07
CA LEU A 4 9.65 -33.90 -15.38
C LEU A 4 8.67 -33.09 -16.24
N LEU A 5 9.15 -32.08 -16.98
CA LEU A 5 8.33 -31.32 -17.92
C LEU A 5 7.87 -32.22 -19.08
N ASP A 6 8.77 -33.04 -19.62
CA ASP A 6 8.42 -34.02 -20.65
C ASP A 6 7.37 -35.01 -20.16
N ALA A 7 7.60 -35.65 -19.01
CA ALA A 7 6.66 -36.59 -18.42
C ALA A 7 5.30 -35.92 -18.12
N ALA A 8 5.30 -34.72 -17.53
CA ALA A 8 4.07 -33.98 -17.24
C ALA A 8 3.31 -33.62 -18.52
N SER A 9 4.01 -33.25 -19.60
CA SER A 9 3.36 -32.94 -20.88
C SER A 9 2.65 -34.15 -21.51
N ILE A 10 3.14 -35.37 -21.24
CA ILE A 10 2.58 -36.62 -21.77
C ILE A 10 1.40 -37.08 -20.92
N HIS A 11 1.56 -37.04 -19.59
CA HIS A 11 0.62 -37.66 -18.66
C HIS A 11 -0.44 -36.69 -18.12
N CYS A 12 -0.16 -35.38 -18.05
CA CYS A 12 -1.06 -34.37 -17.50
C CYS A 12 -1.69 -33.52 -18.62
N LYS A 13 -2.61 -34.10 -19.41
CA LYS A 13 -3.18 -33.45 -20.60
C LYS A 13 -4.09 -32.24 -20.31
N HIS A 14 -4.72 -32.20 -19.15
CA HIS A 14 -5.65 -31.13 -18.73
C HIS A 14 -5.03 -30.21 -17.68
N LEU A 15 -3.71 -29.99 -17.76
CA LEU A 15 -3.02 -29.10 -16.83
C LEU A 15 -3.51 -27.65 -17.02
N GLU A 16 -3.94 -27.00 -15.95
CA GLU A 16 -4.33 -25.58 -15.98
C GLU A 16 -3.24 -24.65 -15.43
N ALA A 17 -2.38 -25.17 -14.55
CA ALA A 17 -1.37 -24.39 -13.84
C ALA A 17 -0.04 -25.14 -13.79
N LEU A 18 1.05 -24.46 -14.15
CA LEU A 18 2.41 -24.95 -13.97
C LEU A 18 3.16 -24.02 -13.02
N ILE A 19 3.76 -24.60 -11.98
CA ILE A 19 4.56 -23.88 -10.98
C ILE A 19 5.96 -24.46 -10.93
N LEU A 20 6.95 -23.71 -11.44
CA LEU A 20 8.34 -24.12 -11.39
C LEU A 20 9.02 -23.70 -10.07
N PRO A 21 10.00 -24.48 -9.60
CA PRO A 21 10.80 -24.11 -8.44
C PRO A 21 11.71 -22.92 -8.75
N ILE A 22 12.12 -22.20 -7.70
CA ILE A 22 13.17 -21.19 -7.79
C ILE A 22 14.54 -21.87 -7.91
N LYS A 23 15.45 -21.28 -8.69
CA LYS A 23 16.86 -21.71 -8.77
C LYS A 23 17.50 -21.70 -7.38
N ASP A 24 18.18 -22.79 -7.01
CA ASP A 24 18.98 -22.82 -5.78
C ASP A 24 20.27 -22.01 -6.02
N GLN A 25 20.46 -20.96 -5.22
CA GLN A 25 21.64 -20.08 -5.29
C GLN A 25 22.94 -20.83 -4.99
N ARG A 26 22.90 -21.95 -4.26
CA ARG A 26 24.09 -22.75 -3.92
C ARG A 26 24.68 -23.51 -5.10
N TYR A 27 23.89 -23.70 -6.15
CA TYR A 27 24.28 -24.44 -7.36
C TYR A 27 24.10 -23.56 -8.60
N ALA A 28 24.41 -22.27 -8.47
CA ALA A 28 24.06 -21.28 -9.47
C ALA A 28 24.65 -21.58 -10.85
N ASP A 29 25.88 -22.08 -10.90
CA ASP A 29 26.61 -22.41 -12.13
C ASP A 29 26.00 -23.64 -12.81
N ALA A 30 25.88 -24.76 -12.08
CA ALA A 30 25.30 -26.01 -12.59
C ALA A 30 23.82 -25.87 -13.02
N VAL A 31 23.06 -24.97 -12.39
CA VAL A 31 21.69 -24.67 -12.80
C VAL A 31 21.67 -23.78 -14.04
N ALA A 32 22.60 -22.82 -14.19
CA ALA A 32 22.69 -21.96 -15.37
C ALA A 32 22.91 -22.78 -16.65
N ASP A 33 23.82 -23.77 -16.59
CA ASP A 33 24.15 -24.65 -17.73
C ASP A 33 22.96 -25.49 -18.21
N ASN A 34 21.93 -25.69 -17.38
CA ASN A 34 20.74 -26.47 -17.70
C ASN A 34 19.50 -25.61 -18.01
N MET A 35 19.57 -24.28 -17.89
CA MET A 35 18.39 -23.42 -18.06
C MET A 35 17.83 -23.50 -19.47
N ASP A 36 18.69 -23.50 -20.50
CA ASP A 36 18.27 -23.53 -21.89
C ASP A 36 17.53 -24.84 -22.22
N LEU A 37 18.05 -25.96 -21.72
CA LEU A 37 17.39 -27.25 -21.84
C LEU A 37 16.02 -27.25 -21.15
N VAL A 38 15.92 -26.67 -19.94
CA VAL A 38 14.65 -26.57 -19.22
C VAL A 38 13.63 -25.71 -19.96
N PHE A 39 14.06 -24.58 -20.55
CA PHE A 39 13.17 -23.70 -21.32
C PHE A 39 12.73 -24.31 -22.65
N CYS A 40 13.64 -25.00 -23.35
CA CYS A 40 13.29 -25.80 -24.53
C CYS A 40 12.18 -26.81 -24.20
N LYS A 41 12.36 -27.59 -23.12
CA LYS A 41 11.34 -28.55 -22.66
C LYS A 41 10.06 -27.90 -22.16
N LEU A 42 10.15 -26.73 -21.54
CA LEU A 42 8.99 -25.95 -21.13
C LEU A 42 8.15 -25.56 -22.34
N TYR A 43 8.76 -25.01 -23.39
CA TYR A 43 8.04 -24.58 -24.59
C TYR A 43 7.39 -25.78 -25.31
N SER A 44 8.11 -26.89 -25.48
CA SER A 44 7.52 -28.11 -26.05
C SER A 44 6.37 -28.66 -25.20
N ALA A 45 6.44 -28.56 -23.87
CA ALA A 45 5.34 -28.96 -22.99
C ALA A 45 4.12 -28.02 -23.13
N LEU A 46 4.36 -26.71 -23.22
CA LEU A 46 3.32 -25.70 -23.42
C LEU A 46 2.59 -25.87 -24.76
N GLU A 47 3.29 -26.25 -25.83
CA GLU A 47 2.68 -26.61 -27.12
C GLU A 47 1.67 -27.76 -26.98
N LYS A 48 2.09 -28.86 -26.35
CA LYS A 48 1.22 -30.04 -26.11
C LYS A 48 0.01 -29.70 -25.24
N TRP A 49 0.18 -28.87 -24.21
CA TRP A 49 -0.93 -28.42 -23.37
C TRP A 49 -1.86 -27.46 -24.10
N LYS A 50 -1.33 -26.61 -25.00
CA LYS A 50 -2.15 -25.78 -25.88
C LYS A 50 -3.02 -26.65 -26.80
N GLU A 51 -2.45 -27.66 -27.44
CA GLU A 51 -3.22 -28.60 -28.27
C GLU A 51 -4.31 -29.31 -27.45
N SER A 52 -3.92 -29.88 -26.30
CA SER A 52 -4.83 -30.64 -25.43
C SER A 52 -5.95 -29.80 -24.82
N SER A 53 -5.76 -28.49 -24.67
CA SER A 53 -6.76 -27.54 -24.16
C SER A 53 -7.62 -26.90 -25.24
N GLY A 54 -7.52 -27.36 -26.50
CA GLY A 54 -8.26 -26.79 -27.63
C GLY A 54 -7.77 -25.39 -28.00
N GLY A 55 -6.46 -25.14 -27.90
CA GLY A 55 -5.81 -23.90 -28.29
C GLY A 55 -5.67 -22.84 -27.18
N LYS A 56 -6.13 -23.13 -25.96
CA LYS A 56 -6.19 -22.14 -24.86
C LYS A 56 -4.87 -22.01 -24.09
N GLY A 57 -4.11 -23.09 -24.00
CA GLY A 57 -2.91 -23.18 -23.18
C GLY A 57 -3.20 -23.20 -21.67
N LEU A 58 -2.16 -22.93 -20.88
CA LEU A 58 -2.28 -22.85 -19.43
C LEU A 58 -2.95 -21.54 -18.98
N ARG A 59 -3.65 -21.60 -17.85
CA ARG A 59 -4.24 -20.43 -17.19
C ARG A 59 -3.29 -19.78 -16.19
N GLN A 60 -2.37 -20.55 -15.61
CA GLN A 60 -1.33 -20.04 -14.71
C GLN A 60 0.04 -20.60 -15.07
N LEU A 61 1.02 -19.70 -15.13
CA LEU A 61 2.41 -20.05 -15.36
C LEU A 61 3.31 -19.27 -14.39
N THR A 62 3.93 -20.01 -13.46
CA THR A 62 4.88 -19.46 -12.48
C THR A 62 6.28 -19.91 -12.84
N VAL A 63 7.08 -19.00 -13.42
CA VAL A 63 8.47 -19.25 -13.84
C VAL A 63 9.38 -18.25 -13.14
N PRO A 64 9.90 -18.59 -11.95
CA PRO A 64 10.59 -17.63 -11.08
C PRO A 64 12.06 -17.39 -11.41
N SER A 65 12.64 -18.15 -12.35
CA SER A 65 14.06 -18.09 -12.69
C SER A 65 14.25 -18.16 -14.21
N ARG A 66 15.12 -17.31 -14.74
CA ARG A 66 15.52 -17.20 -16.15
C ARG A 66 17.04 -17.02 -16.23
N SER A 67 17.59 -17.14 -17.44
CA SER A 67 19.02 -16.86 -17.66
C SER A 67 19.33 -15.40 -17.29
N GLU A 68 20.48 -15.20 -16.63
CA GLU A 68 20.94 -13.87 -16.23
C GLU A 68 21.95 -13.27 -17.22
N PHE A 69 22.50 -14.08 -18.13
CA PHE A 69 23.53 -13.67 -19.09
C PHE A 69 22.94 -12.83 -20.23
N ASP A 70 21.83 -13.27 -20.80
CA ASP A 70 21.06 -12.51 -21.79
C ASP A 70 19.62 -12.28 -21.30
N ARG A 71 19.48 -11.32 -20.38
CA ARG A 71 18.17 -11.04 -19.78
C ARG A 71 17.17 -10.53 -20.79
N GLU A 72 17.62 -9.81 -21.84
CA GLU A 72 16.72 -9.21 -22.82
C GLU A 72 16.20 -10.26 -23.80
N GLU A 73 17.09 -11.02 -24.44
CA GLU A 73 16.70 -12.06 -25.40
C GLU A 73 15.80 -13.09 -24.72
N THR A 74 16.21 -13.62 -23.57
CA THR A 74 15.42 -14.65 -22.86
C THR A 74 14.08 -14.12 -22.32
N SER A 75 14.00 -12.85 -21.93
CA SER A 75 12.71 -12.26 -21.54
C SER A 75 11.79 -12.04 -22.74
N ASN A 76 12.34 -11.58 -23.86
CA ASN A 76 11.60 -11.37 -25.10
C ASN A 76 11.06 -12.69 -25.67
N GLU A 77 11.90 -13.72 -25.73
CA GLU A 77 11.53 -15.06 -26.14
C GLU A 77 10.44 -15.62 -25.23
N PHE A 78 10.67 -15.61 -23.91
CA PHE A 78 9.69 -16.10 -22.93
C PHE A 78 8.33 -15.44 -23.09
N LEU A 79 8.28 -14.11 -23.15
CA LEU A 79 7.02 -13.39 -23.29
C LEU A 79 6.33 -13.70 -24.63
N SER A 80 7.09 -13.82 -25.71
CA SER A 80 6.57 -14.17 -27.05
C SER A 80 6.01 -15.59 -27.10
N MET A 81 6.67 -16.53 -26.43
CA MET A 81 6.21 -17.92 -26.30
C MET A 81 4.96 -18.00 -25.42
N VAL A 82 4.90 -17.26 -24.32
CA VAL A 82 3.68 -17.18 -23.48
C VAL A 82 2.50 -16.63 -24.28
N LEU A 83 2.71 -15.60 -25.09
CA LEU A 83 1.66 -15.02 -25.93
C LEU A 83 1.11 -16.04 -26.94
N THR A 84 2.02 -16.81 -27.54
CA THR A 84 1.66 -17.78 -28.58
C THR A 84 1.05 -19.04 -27.98
N LEU A 85 1.58 -19.53 -26.87
CA LEU A 85 1.25 -20.84 -26.31
C LEU A 85 0.19 -20.78 -25.20
N CYS A 86 0.06 -19.65 -24.50
CA CYS A 86 -0.89 -19.44 -23.40
C CYS A 86 -1.72 -18.16 -23.60
N PRO A 87 -2.51 -18.04 -24.70
CA PRO A 87 -3.25 -16.82 -25.01
C PRO A 87 -4.31 -16.43 -23.96
N GLN A 88 -4.75 -17.37 -23.10
CA GLN A 88 -5.71 -17.13 -22.02
C GLN A 88 -5.07 -17.09 -20.63
N VAL A 89 -3.77 -16.81 -20.53
CA VAL A 89 -3.07 -16.76 -19.25
C VAL A 89 -3.71 -15.73 -18.31
N GLU A 90 -4.08 -16.19 -17.12
CA GLU A 90 -4.69 -15.40 -16.05
C GLU A 90 -3.63 -14.95 -15.02
N TYR A 91 -2.55 -15.74 -14.87
CA TYR A 91 -1.50 -15.52 -13.88
C TYR A 91 -0.10 -15.76 -14.47
N LEU A 92 0.71 -14.70 -14.46
CA LEU A 92 2.17 -14.75 -14.64
C LEU A 92 2.81 -14.26 -13.35
N ASP A 93 3.01 -15.18 -12.42
CA ASP A 93 3.30 -14.84 -11.01
C ASP A 93 4.57 -15.49 -10.46
N GLY A 94 5.55 -15.74 -11.34
CA GLY A 94 6.91 -16.16 -10.97
C GLY A 94 7.51 -15.31 -9.85
N TRP A 95 7.29 -14.00 -9.93
CA TRP A 95 7.79 -13.00 -9.00
C TRP A 95 7.38 -13.30 -7.57
N LYS A 96 6.21 -13.89 -7.32
CA LYS A 96 5.78 -14.22 -5.94
C LYS A 96 6.71 -15.21 -5.24
N ARG A 97 7.48 -16.01 -5.98
CA ARG A 97 8.39 -17.00 -5.42
C ARG A 97 9.74 -16.39 -5.04
N SER A 98 10.14 -15.32 -5.71
CA SER A 98 11.38 -14.58 -5.45
C SER A 98 11.13 -13.21 -4.81
N TYR A 99 9.87 -12.84 -4.59
CA TYR A 99 9.47 -11.58 -3.96
C TYR A 99 9.87 -11.60 -2.49
N TYR A 100 10.73 -10.65 -2.16
CA TYR A 100 11.15 -10.43 -0.80
C TYR A 100 11.05 -8.96 -0.46
N GLU A 101 10.38 -8.68 0.65
CA GLU A 101 10.23 -7.35 1.20
C GLU A 101 11.10 -7.25 2.46
N GLU A 102 12.23 -6.57 2.32
CA GLU A 102 13.07 -6.21 3.45
C GLU A 102 12.49 -5.00 4.19
N THR A 103 13.11 -4.69 5.33
CA THR A 103 12.77 -3.48 6.09
C THR A 103 12.84 -2.21 5.25
N ARG A 104 13.66 -2.17 4.19
CA ARG A 104 13.94 -0.98 3.38
C ARG A 104 13.59 -1.10 1.91
N LEU A 105 13.68 -2.31 1.35
CA LEU A 105 13.69 -2.54 -0.10
C LEU A 105 12.76 -3.68 -0.49
N VAL A 106 12.30 -3.64 -1.74
CA VAL A 106 11.64 -4.77 -2.40
C VAL A 106 12.62 -5.33 -3.41
N ALA A 107 12.82 -6.64 -3.36
CA ALA A 107 13.62 -7.38 -4.31
C ALA A 107 12.79 -8.51 -4.93
N SER A 108 13.07 -8.79 -6.19
CA SER A 108 12.60 -9.98 -6.90
C SER A 108 13.74 -10.43 -7.81
N ASP A 109 14.01 -11.73 -7.83
CA ASP A 109 14.97 -12.30 -8.79
C ASP A 109 14.35 -12.36 -10.19
N GLU A 110 13.01 -12.31 -10.30
CA GLU A 110 12.35 -12.18 -11.58
C GLU A 110 12.36 -10.71 -12.04
N SER A 111 12.89 -10.49 -13.25
CA SER A 111 12.76 -9.27 -14.05
C SER A 111 12.45 -9.63 -15.50
N LEU A 112 11.50 -8.92 -16.12
CA LEU A 112 11.12 -9.03 -17.53
C LEU A 112 11.81 -7.91 -18.30
N CYS A 113 13.03 -8.14 -18.75
CA CYS A 113 13.81 -7.18 -19.52
C CYS A 113 13.36 -7.18 -20.98
N VAL A 114 12.10 -6.86 -21.23
CA VAL A 114 11.52 -6.97 -22.57
C VAL A 114 11.70 -5.69 -23.37
N SER A 115 11.85 -5.84 -24.68
CA SER A 115 11.80 -4.73 -25.61
C SER A 115 10.40 -4.10 -25.61
N ARG A 116 10.33 -2.84 -26.02
CA ARG A 116 9.07 -2.08 -26.05
C ARG A 116 8.03 -2.72 -26.96
N ASP A 117 8.46 -3.32 -28.07
CA ASP A 117 7.55 -3.90 -29.06
C ASP A 117 6.97 -5.23 -28.57
N VAL A 118 7.77 -6.06 -27.92
CA VAL A 118 7.32 -7.28 -27.26
C VAL A 118 6.36 -6.95 -26.11
N TRP A 119 6.67 -5.92 -25.29
CA TRP A 119 5.78 -5.43 -24.23
C TRP A 119 4.43 -4.94 -24.76
N LYS A 120 4.42 -4.13 -25.83
CA LYS A 120 3.18 -3.66 -26.47
C LYS A 120 2.32 -4.81 -26.97
N THR A 121 2.95 -5.80 -27.60
CA THR A 121 2.26 -7.00 -28.12
C THR A 121 1.66 -7.82 -26.98
N PHE A 122 2.39 -7.94 -25.88
CA PHE A 122 1.89 -8.58 -24.66
C PHE A 122 0.69 -7.87 -24.08
N CYS A 123 0.79 -6.55 -23.89
CA CYS A 123 -0.29 -5.74 -23.34
C CYS A 123 -1.60 -5.85 -24.14
N LYS A 124 -1.51 -6.02 -25.46
CA LYS A 124 -2.68 -6.20 -26.34
C LYS A 124 -3.36 -7.56 -26.14
N SER A 125 -2.58 -8.59 -25.85
CA SER A 125 -3.07 -9.98 -25.83
C SER A 125 -3.43 -10.47 -24.43
N CYS A 126 -2.81 -9.92 -23.37
CA CYS A 126 -2.93 -10.38 -21.99
C CYS A 126 -4.25 -9.96 -21.28
N VAL A 127 -5.38 -10.02 -21.97
CA VAL A 127 -6.69 -9.52 -21.48
C VAL A 127 -7.30 -10.37 -20.35
N ALA A 128 -6.85 -11.63 -20.22
CA ALA A 128 -7.31 -12.56 -19.19
C ALA A 128 -6.61 -12.38 -17.83
N LEU A 129 -5.57 -11.54 -17.75
CA LEU A 129 -4.80 -11.33 -16.52
C LEU A 129 -5.69 -10.92 -15.35
N ARG A 130 -5.44 -11.55 -14.19
CA ARG A 130 -6.16 -11.31 -12.94
C ARG A 130 -5.35 -10.55 -11.90
N GLU A 131 -4.03 -10.61 -12.01
CA GLU A 131 -3.07 -10.02 -11.09
C GLU A 131 -1.79 -9.63 -11.83
N PHE A 132 -1.22 -8.47 -11.47
CA PHE A 132 0.06 -8.04 -12.00
C PHE A 132 0.82 -7.20 -10.97
N SER A 133 2.15 -7.30 -10.97
CA SER A 133 3.03 -6.47 -10.13
C SER A 133 4.09 -5.79 -10.98
N TRP A 134 4.27 -4.49 -10.78
CA TRP A 134 5.33 -3.72 -11.43
C TRP A 134 6.74 -4.06 -10.95
N VAL A 135 6.88 -4.96 -9.96
CA VAL A 135 8.20 -5.44 -9.50
C VAL A 135 9.01 -6.12 -10.62
N VAL A 136 8.35 -6.62 -11.67
CA VAL A 136 9.04 -7.34 -12.77
C VAL A 136 9.34 -6.49 -13.99
N VAL A 137 8.83 -5.26 -14.10
CA VAL A 137 8.99 -4.42 -15.30
C VAL A 137 9.45 -3.01 -14.92
N PRO A 138 9.99 -2.23 -15.87
CA PRO A 138 10.33 -0.83 -15.62
C PRO A 138 9.14 0.00 -15.12
N PHE A 139 9.40 0.87 -14.14
CA PHE A 139 8.43 1.84 -13.64
C PHE A 139 8.49 3.12 -14.48
N SER A 140 7.85 3.10 -15.66
CA SER A 140 7.85 4.23 -16.60
C SER A 140 6.56 4.32 -17.41
N ASP A 141 6.26 5.51 -17.94
CA ASP A 141 5.12 5.79 -18.81
C ASP A 141 5.19 4.94 -20.09
N GLU A 142 6.39 4.62 -20.58
CA GLU A 142 6.56 3.71 -21.73
C GLU A 142 5.98 2.32 -21.49
N PHE A 143 5.90 1.89 -20.22
CA PHE A 143 5.30 0.63 -19.82
C PHE A 143 3.85 0.80 -19.36
N PHE A 144 3.52 1.90 -18.68
CA PHE A 144 2.16 2.21 -18.25
C PHE A 144 1.21 2.41 -19.42
N LEU A 145 1.60 3.18 -20.44
CA LEU A 145 0.72 3.57 -21.54
C LEU A 145 0.25 2.35 -22.36
N PRO A 146 1.12 1.45 -22.87
CA PRO A 146 0.64 0.27 -23.61
C PRO A 146 -0.23 -0.64 -22.76
N PHE A 147 0.07 -0.78 -21.47
CA PHE A 147 -0.71 -1.59 -20.56
C PHE A 147 -2.11 -1.00 -20.33
N GLY A 148 -2.18 0.31 -20.06
CA GLY A 148 -3.42 1.04 -19.80
C GLY A 148 -4.33 1.23 -21.02
N LEU A 149 -3.75 1.41 -22.21
CA LEU A 149 -4.48 1.60 -23.46
C LEU A 149 -5.26 0.36 -23.92
N THR A 150 -4.96 -0.81 -23.37
CA THR A 150 -5.74 -2.03 -23.61
C THR A 150 -6.41 -2.48 -22.32
N THR A 151 -7.73 -2.61 -22.33
CA THR A 151 -8.51 -2.98 -21.15
C THR A 151 -8.18 -4.40 -20.65
N LYS A 152 -7.92 -4.54 -19.35
CA LYS A 152 -7.76 -5.80 -18.62
C LYS A 152 -9.02 -6.05 -17.77
N PRO A 153 -10.10 -6.62 -18.36
CA PRO A 153 -11.41 -6.71 -17.71
C PRO A 153 -11.42 -7.61 -16.46
N ASN A 154 -10.43 -8.48 -16.29
CA ASN A 154 -10.36 -9.44 -15.20
C ASN A 154 -9.30 -9.09 -14.14
N LEU A 155 -8.53 -8.01 -14.33
CA LEU A 155 -7.44 -7.67 -13.42
C LEU A 155 -7.99 -7.05 -12.14
N THR A 156 -7.85 -7.80 -11.04
CA THR A 156 -8.42 -7.44 -9.73
C THR A 156 -7.37 -7.03 -8.71
N ARG A 157 -6.09 -7.30 -8.96
CA ARG A 157 -4.97 -7.00 -8.07
C ARG A 157 -3.84 -6.36 -8.86
N LEU A 158 -3.41 -5.20 -8.41
CA LEU A 158 -2.30 -4.46 -8.98
C LEU A 158 -1.34 -4.05 -7.86
N GLN A 159 -0.06 -4.35 -8.03
CA GLN A 159 0.99 -3.81 -7.19
C GLN A 159 1.86 -2.85 -8.00
N LEU A 160 2.07 -1.65 -7.47
CA LEU A 160 2.99 -0.65 -8.00
C LEU A 160 4.17 -0.55 -7.07
N THR A 161 5.34 -0.97 -7.54
CA THR A 161 6.59 -0.91 -6.79
C THR A 161 7.75 -0.96 -7.76
N TYR A 162 8.96 -0.93 -7.20
CA TYR A 162 10.21 -1.06 -7.92
C TYR A 162 11.04 -2.20 -7.32
N ASN A 163 11.80 -2.87 -8.16
CA ASN A 163 12.68 -3.95 -7.77
C ASN A 163 14.12 -3.47 -7.75
N THR A 164 14.74 -3.44 -6.57
CA THR A 164 16.11 -2.96 -6.40
C THR A 164 17.18 -3.90 -6.97
N ARG A 165 16.81 -5.15 -7.29
CA ARG A 165 17.67 -6.12 -7.99
C ARG A 165 17.46 -6.16 -9.50
N ALA A 166 16.41 -5.51 -10.00
CA ALA A 166 16.18 -5.45 -11.43
C ALA A 166 17.25 -4.58 -12.10
N PRO A 167 17.61 -4.86 -13.36
CA PRO A 167 18.56 -4.04 -14.10
C PRO A 167 17.95 -2.70 -14.57
N PHE A 168 16.66 -2.45 -14.28
CA PHE A 168 15.97 -1.23 -14.68
C PHE A 168 16.36 -0.07 -13.76
N ARG A 169 16.63 1.08 -14.36
CA ARG A 169 16.80 2.34 -13.62
C ARG A 169 15.45 3.05 -13.52
N ILE A 170 15.26 3.79 -12.43
CA ILE A 170 14.17 4.76 -12.33
C ILE A 170 14.73 6.15 -12.61
N ARG A 171 14.05 6.89 -13.49
CA ARG A 171 14.28 8.32 -13.69
C ARG A 171 12.96 9.08 -13.56
N ARG A 172 12.97 10.19 -12.83
CA ARG A 172 11.80 11.02 -12.48
C ARG A 172 11.09 11.59 -13.69
N ASN A 173 11.78 11.75 -14.82
CA ASN A 173 11.20 12.23 -16.07
C ASN A 173 10.60 11.11 -16.94
N GLU A 174 10.74 9.85 -16.56
CA GLU A 174 10.25 8.69 -17.33
C GLU A 174 8.87 8.20 -16.84
N TYR A 175 8.35 8.73 -15.74
CA TYR A 175 7.00 8.42 -15.24
C TYR A 175 6.24 9.67 -14.81
N SER A 176 4.92 9.61 -14.89
CA SER A 176 4.04 10.72 -14.51
C SER A 176 2.72 10.26 -13.89
N THR A 177 2.04 11.18 -13.20
CA THR A 177 0.63 10.97 -12.80
C THR A 177 -0.25 10.66 -14.01
N GLY A 178 0.01 11.30 -15.16
CA GLY A 178 -0.74 11.06 -16.39
C GLY A 178 -0.61 9.61 -16.89
N GLY A 179 0.61 9.08 -16.93
CA GLY A 179 0.84 7.68 -17.31
C GLY A 179 0.19 6.69 -16.34
N LEU A 180 0.25 6.96 -15.03
CA LEU A 180 -0.45 6.17 -14.03
C LEU A 180 -1.98 6.23 -14.19
N ASN A 181 -2.54 7.38 -14.57
CA ASN A 181 -3.97 7.52 -14.82
C ASN A 181 -4.42 6.69 -16.03
N VAL A 182 -3.62 6.65 -17.10
CA VAL A 182 -3.84 5.77 -18.25
C VAL A 182 -3.73 4.30 -17.84
N LEU A 183 -2.77 3.94 -16.99
CA LEU A 183 -2.67 2.59 -16.44
C LEU A 183 -3.96 2.17 -15.73
N LEU A 184 -4.51 3.05 -14.89
CA LEU A 184 -5.73 2.78 -14.13
C LEU A 184 -6.98 2.67 -15.02
N SER A 185 -7.07 3.45 -16.10
CA SER A 185 -8.19 3.36 -17.05
C SER A 185 -8.27 2.01 -17.75
N GLY A 186 -7.13 1.35 -17.93
CA GLY A 186 -7.05 -0.03 -18.42
C GLY A 186 -7.51 -1.10 -17.43
N CYS A 187 -7.81 -0.77 -16.17
CA CYS A 187 -8.04 -1.74 -15.09
C CYS A 187 -9.43 -1.63 -14.41
N PRO A 188 -10.56 -1.69 -15.14
CA PRO A 188 -11.89 -1.38 -14.59
C PRO A 188 -12.37 -2.36 -13.50
N ALA A 189 -11.83 -3.57 -13.45
CA ALA A 189 -12.19 -4.59 -12.46
C ALA A 189 -11.31 -4.57 -11.21
N LEU A 190 -10.42 -3.58 -11.08
CA LEU A 190 -9.46 -3.51 -9.98
C LEU A 190 -10.17 -3.48 -8.62
N LYS A 191 -9.75 -4.37 -7.72
CA LYS A 191 -10.28 -4.49 -6.35
C LYS A 191 -9.22 -4.15 -5.30
N HIS A 192 -7.95 -4.42 -5.58
CA HIS A 192 -6.86 -4.18 -4.65
C HIS A 192 -5.70 -3.48 -5.36
N LEU A 193 -5.33 -2.33 -4.83
CA LEU A 193 -4.15 -1.57 -5.25
C LEU A 193 -3.18 -1.47 -4.06
N ASP A 194 -1.96 -1.96 -4.24
CA ASP A 194 -0.86 -1.85 -3.27
C ASP A 194 0.29 -1.06 -3.91
N ILE A 195 0.60 0.11 -3.37
CA ILE A 195 1.71 0.96 -3.79
C ILE A 195 2.79 0.87 -2.71
N VAL A 196 3.95 0.36 -3.09
CA VAL A 196 5.09 0.14 -2.18
C VAL A 196 6.23 1.03 -2.61
N LEU A 197 6.43 2.10 -1.83
CA LEU A 197 7.49 3.08 -2.00
C LEU A 197 8.68 2.69 -1.15
N HIS A 198 9.87 2.99 -1.64
CA HIS A 198 11.12 2.80 -0.90
C HIS A 198 11.52 4.10 -0.22
N ARG A 199 12.42 4.01 0.77
CA ARG A 199 13.15 5.15 1.30
C ARG A 199 14.64 4.83 1.30
N LEU A 200 15.37 5.35 0.32
CA LEU A 200 16.82 5.20 0.30
C LEU A 200 17.46 6.15 1.31
N GLN A 201 18.37 5.61 2.09
CA GLN A 201 19.34 6.39 2.85
C GLN A 201 20.55 6.70 1.96
N LEU A 202 21.30 7.75 2.30
CA LEU A 202 22.54 8.12 1.59
C LEU A 202 23.53 6.94 1.45
N CYS A 203 23.52 6.00 2.40
CA CYS A 203 24.36 4.80 2.33
C CYS A 203 23.86 3.74 1.36
N ASP A 204 22.57 3.74 1.00
CA ASP A 204 22.00 2.74 0.08
C ASP A 204 22.42 3.03 -1.38
N ALA A 205 22.69 4.28 -1.73
CA ALA A 205 23.22 4.68 -3.05
C ALA A 205 24.61 4.10 -3.36
N LEU A 206 25.41 3.78 -2.32
CA LEU A 206 26.71 3.13 -2.48
C LEU A 206 26.59 1.62 -2.73
N ILE A 207 25.46 1.02 -2.37
CA ILE A 207 25.20 -0.43 -2.48
C ILE A 207 24.40 -0.75 -3.76
N TYR A 208 23.55 0.18 -4.20
CA TYR A 208 22.67 0.00 -5.36
C TYR A 208 22.87 1.13 -6.38
N PRO A 209 23.96 1.13 -7.16
CA PRO A 209 24.28 2.19 -8.12
C PRO A 209 23.25 2.33 -9.27
N GLN A 210 22.40 1.32 -9.48
CA GLN A 210 21.31 1.35 -10.45
C GLN A 210 20.10 2.18 -9.99
N ILE A 211 20.03 2.56 -8.70
CA ILE A 211 18.96 3.41 -8.19
C ILE A 211 19.42 4.87 -8.28
N ASP A 212 19.40 5.40 -9.50
CA ASP A 212 19.70 6.82 -9.76
C ASP A 212 18.69 7.71 -9.00
N GLU A 213 17.39 7.34 -9.03
CA GLU A 213 16.31 8.06 -8.37
C GLU A 213 15.25 7.12 -7.77
N MET A 214 14.45 7.64 -6.83
CA MET A 214 13.33 6.92 -6.22
C MET A 214 12.02 7.32 -6.89
N ILE A 215 11.02 6.44 -6.84
CA ILE A 215 9.64 6.80 -7.20
C ILE A 215 9.23 7.99 -6.35
N ASP A 216 8.98 9.11 -7.01
CA ASP A 216 8.54 10.34 -6.39
C ASP A 216 7.12 10.12 -5.82
N PRO A 217 6.92 10.20 -4.49
CA PRO A 217 5.60 10.02 -3.89
C PRO A 217 4.57 11.02 -4.41
N ASP A 218 5.01 12.19 -4.90
CA ASP A 218 4.12 13.27 -5.33
C ASP A 218 3.37 12.94 -6.63
N VAL A 219 3.73 11.88 -7.37
CA VAL A 219 2.94 11.40 -8.52
C VAL A 219 1.60 10.77 -8.11
N PHE A 220 1.46 10.36 -6.85
CA PHE A 220 0.22 9.84 -6.26
C PHE A 220 -0.61 10.98 -5.64
N ASN A 221 -0.86 12.02 -6.43
CA ASN A 221 -1.55 13.25 -6.02
C ASN A 221 -3.09 13.14 -6.07
N ASP A 222 -3.77 14.28 -5.96
CA ASP A 222 -5.23 14.36 -6.06
C ASP A 222 -5.78 13.85 -7.40
N ASP A 223 -5.11 14.16 -8.51
CA ASP A 223 -5.56 13.75 -9.84
C ASP A 223 -5.41 12.24 -10.03
N PHE A 224 -4.39 11.63 -9.42
CA PHE A 224 -4.27 10.17 -9.31
C PHE A 224 -5.48 9.56 -8.58
N PHE A 225 -5.87 10.12 -7.42
CA PHE A 225 -7.00 9.57 -6.67
C PHE A 225 -8.34 9.76 -7.37
N LEU A 226 -8.53 10.87 -8.08
CA LEU A 226 -9.72 11.09 -8.91
C LEU A 226 -9.78 10.05 -10.04
N ALA A 227 -8.70 9.91 -10.81
CA ALA A 227 -8.62 8.93 -11.88
C ALA A 227 -8.81 7.50 -11.37
N LEU A 228 -8.27 7.17 -10.20
CA LEU A 228 -8.45 5.87 -9.55
C LEU A 228 -9.92 5.59 -9.23
N THR A 229 -10.63 6.55 -8.64
CA THR A 229 -12.04 6.33 -8.29
C THR A 229 -12.96 6.31 -9.49
N ASP A 230 -12.64 7.07 -10.53
CA ASP A 230 -13.43 7.14 -11.76
C ASP A 230 -13.22 5.89 -12.62
N SER A 231 -11.98 5.43 -12.73
CA SER A 231 -11.60 4.29 -13.57
C SER A 231 -11.85 2.93 -12.91
N CYS A 232 -11.76 2.85 -11.57
CA CYS A 232 -11.82 1.59 -10.83
C CYS A 232 -13.02 1.55 -9.86
N PRO A 233 -14.27 1.45 -10.35
CA PRO A 233 -15.48 1.51 -9.51
C PRO A 233 -15.59 0.33 -8.52
N ARG A 234 -14.85 -0.76 -8.76
CA ARG A 234 -14.84 -1.97 -7.93
C ARG A 234 -13.75 -1.98 -6.86
N LEU A 235 -12.98 -0.89 -6.72
CA LEU A 235 -11.88 -0.81 -5.77
C LEU A 235 -12.37 -1.03 -4.34
N ARG A 236 -11.74 -1.97 -3.62
CA ARG A 236 -12.07 -2.35 -2.23
C ARG A 236 -10.94 -2.04 -1.26
N LEU A 237 -9.70 -2.07 -1.73
CA LEU A 237 -8.50 -1.88 -0.93
C LEU A 237 -7.53 -0.97 -1.66
N LEU A 238 -7.12 0.10 -0.99
CA LEU A 238 -6.00 0.95 -1.37
C LEU A 238 -4.97 0.93 -0.24
N ARG A 239 -3.72 0.63 -0.58
CA ARG A 239 -2.59 0.74 0.34
C ARG A 239 -1.47 1.52 -0.34
N ILE A 240 -0.97 2.54 0.34
CA ILE A 240 0.24 3.28 -0.04
C ILE A 240 1.16 3.26 1.17
N ARG A 241 2.29 2.57 1.03
CA ARG A 241 3.20 2.28 2.14
C ARG A 241 4.62 2.58 1.73
N GLU A 242 5.40 3.02 2.70
CA GLU A 242 6.81 3.35 2.53
C GLU A 242 7.65 2.38 3.37
N LEU A 243 8.62 1.73 2.73
CA LEU A 243 9.63 0.91 3.39
C LEU A 243 10.78 1.80 3.90
N GLY A 244 11.46 1.38 4.96
CA GLY A 244 12.60 2.10 5.54
C GLY A 244 12.25 3.15 6.61
N SER A 245 10.97 3.28 6.98
CA SER A 245 10.45 4.25 7.97
C SER A 245 10.90 4.00 9.44
N LEU A 246 11.61 2.90 9.73
CA LEU A 246 12.01 2.53 11.11
C LEU A 246 13.27 3.26 11.63
N SER A 247 13.87 4.16 10.87
CA SER A 247 15.08 4.87 11.29
C SER A 247 14.75 6.04 12.23
N ASN A 248 15.21 5.94 13.49
CA ASN A 248 15.22 7.00 14.51
C ASN A 248 16.07 8.25 14.15
N SER A 249 16.53 8.38 12.90
CA SER A 249 17.31 9.53 12.45
C SER A 249 16.42 10.76 12.34
N ARG A 250 16.62 11.71 13.27
CA ARG A 250 15.91 12.99 13.38
C ARG A 250 16.15 13.94 12.19
N LYS A 251 16.96 13.56 11.20
CA LYS A 251 17.44 14.42 10.11
C LYS A 251 17.38 13.71 8.76
N SER A 252 16.18 13.49 8.26
CA SER A 252 15.97 13.30 6.83
C SER A 252 14.57 13.83 6.53
N CYS A 253 14.52 14.90 5.73
CA CYS A 253 13.30 15.52 5.26
C CYS A 253 12.41 14.46 4.61
N THR A 254 11.31 14.14 5.29
CA THR A 254 10.22 13.34 4.74
C THR A 254 9.60 14.14 3.60
N GLY A 255 9.79 13.70 2.35
CA GLY A 255 8.82 13.97 1.31
C GLY A 255 7.53 13.27 1.74
N ALA A 256 6.68 13.98 2.49
CA ALA A 256 5.29 13.55 2.57
C ALA A 256 4.73 13.54 1.15
N VAL A 257 3.68 12.75 0.90
CA VAL A 257 2.88 12.95 -0.32
C VAL A 257 2.25 14.33 -0.15
N ASN A 258 2.97 15.36 -0.59
CA ASN A 258 2.69 16.75 -0.28
C ASN A 258 1.54 17.26 -1.15
N THR A 259 1.26 16.52 -2.22
CA THR A 259 0.31 16.81 -3.28
C THR A 259 -1.08 16.21 -3.04
N THR A 260 -1.23 15.29 -2.08
CA THR A 260 -2.57 14.84 -1.65
C THR A 260 -3.18 15.88 -0.72
N THR A 261 -4.29 16.47 -1.14
CA THR A 261 -5.07 17.43 -0.36
C THR A 261 -6.43 16.83 0.02
N ASP A 262 -7.25 17.62 0.71
CA ASP A 262 -8.64 17.30 1.01
C ASP A 262 -9.48 16.94 -0.25
N ARG A 263 -9.06 17.38 -1.45
CA ARG A 263 -9.74 17.09 -2.73
C ARG A 263 -9.54 15.63 -3.15
N GLY A 264 -8.30 15.15 -3.25
CA GLY A 264 -8.02 13.73 -3.47
C GLY A 264 -8.54 12.91 -2.30
N LEU A 265 -8.40 13.49 -1.10
CA LEU A 265 -9.07 12.98 0.10
C LEU A 265 -10.60 13.18 0.12
N ALA A 266 -11.28 13.52 -0.97
CA ALA A 266 -12.74 13.47 -1.05
C ALA A 266 -13.20 12.48 -2.12
N ALA A 267 -12.35 12.22 -3.11
CA ALA A 267 -12.57 11.22 -4.16
C ALA A 267 -12.72 9.80 -3.57
N LEU A 268 -11.74 9.30 -2.82
CA LEU A 268 -11.80 7.95 -2.21
C LEU A 268 -12.98 7.74 -1.24
N TRP A 269 -13.60 8.80 -0.72
CA TRP A 269 -14.68 8.81 0.25
C TRP A 269 -15.98 8.50 -0.46
N ARG A 270 -16.12 9.08 -1.65
CA ARG A 270 -17.24 8.88 -2.56
C ARG A 270 -17.14 7.53 -3.29
N ALA A 271 -15.98 6.88 -3.30
CA ALA A 271 -15.83 5.56 -3.87
C ALA A 271 -16.75 4.54 -3.15
N PRO A 272 -17.72 3.93 -3.84
CA PRO A 272 -18.80 3.17 -3.17
C PRO A 272 -18.29 1.87 -2.55
N ASN A 273 -17.36 1.19 -3.24
CA ASN A 273 -16.88 -0.14 -2.87
C ASN A 273 -15.63 -0.12 -1.99
N LEU A 274 -15.04 1.05 -1.74
CA LEU A 274 -13.77 1.15 -1.03
C LEU A 274 -13.97 0.90 0.47
N LYS A 275 -13.37 -0.19 0.96
CA LYS A 275 -13.51 -0.67 2.34
C LYS A 275 -12.27 -0.45 3.18
N TYR A 276 -11.08 -0.51 2.57
CA TYR A 276 -9.81 -0.39 3.28
C TYR A 276 -8.92 0.66 2.63
N ILE A 277 -8.50 1.63 3.42
CA ILE A 277 -7.54 2.67 3.03
C ILE A 277 -6.40 2.65 4.06
N ASP A 278 -5.16 2.46 3.62
CA ASP A 278 -3.98 2.56 4.48
C ASP A 278 -2.89 3.35 3.74
N ILE A 279 -2.74 4.63 4.11
CA ILE A 279 -1.83 5.57 3.45
C ILE A 279 -0.79 6.05 4.45
N HIS A 280 0.48 5.95 4.09
CA HIS A 280 1.63 6.46 4.82
C HIS A 280 2.00 7.87 4.35
N ASN A 281 2.46 8.73 5.27
CA ASN A 281 2.84 10.13 5.04
C ASN A 281 1.77 10.98 4.33
N VAL A 282 0.52 10.87 4.75
CA VAL A 282 -0.58 11.67 4.19
C VAL A 282 -0.71 13.03 4.90
N LYS A 283 -0.91 14.08 4.12
CA LYS A 283 -1.44 15.35 4.62
C LYS A 283 -2.96 15.29 4.65
N CYS A 284 -3.53 15.45 5.83
CA CYS A 284 -4.97 15.41 6.03
C CYS A 284 -5.35 16.58 6.93
N SER A 285 -6.33 17.40 6.53
CA SER A 285 -6.87 18.41 7.41
C SER A 285 -7.93 17.79 8.36
N ALA A 286 -8.32 18.55 9.39
CA ALA A 286 -9.47 18.19 10.21
C ALA A 286 -10.78 18.16 9.38
N ASN A 287 -10.91 19.07 8.41
CA ASN A 287 -12.08 19.18 7.55
C ASN A 287 -12.24 17.95 6.66
N ALA A 288 -11.16 17.34 6.16
CA ALA A 288 -11.25 16.08 5.42
C ALA A 288 -11.88 14.95 6.26
N ILE A 289 -11.51 14.85 7.55
CA ILE A 289 -12.09 13.86 8.47
C ILE A 289 -13.55 14.19 8.80
N LEU A 290 -13.88 15.46 9.04
CA LEU A 290 -15.26 15.87 9.31
C LEU A 290 -16.16 15.70 8.10
N ASN A 291 -15.68 16.02 6.90
CA ASN A 291 -16.39 15.80 5.63
C ASN A 291 -16.61 14.32 5.35
N LEU A 292 -15.64 13.45 5.69
CA LEU A 292 -15.83 12.00 5.65
C LEU A 292 -16.98 11.55 6.56
N LEU A 293 -16.97 12.02 7.80
CA LEU A 293 -18.01 11.67 8.77
C LEU A 293 -19.37 12.17 8.31
N ASN A 294 -19.45 13.41 7.82
CA ASN A 294 -20.67 13.98 7.22
C ASN A 294 -21.15 13.17 6.00
N ALA A 295 -20.27 12.84 5.07
CA ALA A 295 -20.62 12.02 3.90
C ALA A 295 -21.13 10.63 4.31
N TYR A 296 -20.54 10.06 5.36
CA TYR A 296 -20.96 8.78 5.93
C TYR A 296 -22.31 8.90 6.67
N TRP A 297 -22.61 10.05 7.27
CA TRP A 297 -23.90 10.34 7.90
C TRP A 297 -25.02 10.55 6.87
N SER A 298 -24.71 11.18 5.74
CA SER A 298 -25.68 11.53 4.70
C SER A 298 -25.97 10.37 3.73
N SER A 299 -24.97 9.56 3.40
CA SER A 299 -25.08 8.50 2.38
C SER A 299 -25.17 7.11 3.01
N TYR A 300 -26.37 6.71 3.44
CA TYR A 300 -26.64 5.33 3.88
C TYR A 300 -26.73 4.39 2.67
N GLN A 301 -25.58 3.99 2.11
CA GLN A 301 -25.50 2.92 1.11
C GLN A 301 -25.01 1.62 1.77
N GLY A 302 -25.91 0.99 2.53
CA GLY A 302 -25.72 -0.40 2.97
C GLY A 302 -24.58 -0.63 3.98
N ILE A 303 -24.53 -1.88 4.46
CA ILE A 303 -23.70 -2.37 5.57
C ILE A 303 -22.23 -2.52 5.11
N ALA A 304 -21.59 -1.41 4.73
CA ALA A 304 -20.18 -1.44 4.30
C ALA A 304 -19.26 -1.06 5.46
N THR A 305 -18.57 -2.06 6.00
CA THR A 305 -17.44 -1.85 6.91
C THR A 305 -16.36 -1.03 6.21
N ARG A 306 -16.00 0.14 6.77
CA ARG A 306 -14.91 0.99 6.29
C ARG A 306 -13.81 1.11 7.34
N ARG A 307 -12.57 0.85 6.92
CA ARG A 307 -11.35 0.93 7.73
C ARG A 307 -10.37 1.87 7.06
N ILE A 308 -10.06 2.95 7.74
CA ILE A 308 -9.17 4.01 7.25
C ILE A 308 -8.01 4.11 8.23
N ARG A 309 -6.80 4.06 7.69
CA ARG A 309 -5.57 4.21 8.45
C ARG A 309 -4.66 5.21 7.76
N PHE A 310 -4.39 6.31 8.45
CA PHE A 310 -3.43 7.31 8.04
C PHE A 310 -2.25 7.24 9.01
N ARG A 311 -1.07 7.02 8.43
CA ARG A 311 0.19 6.88 9.17
C ARG A 311 1.09 8.06 8.89
N GLU A 312 1.85 8.45 9.90
CA GLU A 312 2.82 9.53 9.83
C GLU A 312 2.25 10.86 9.32
N LEU A 313 1.19 11.35 9.99
CA LEU A 313 0.65 12.70 9.74
C LEU A 313 1.66 13.83 10.09
N GLY A 314 2.80 13.50 10.70
CA GLY A 314 3.85 14.46 11.01
C GLY A 314 3.37 15.58 11.92
N ALA A 315 3.60 16.83 11.51
CA ALA A 315 3.30 18.03 12.30
C ALA A 315 1.79 18.34 12.39
N CYS A 316 0.98 17.95 11.40
CA CYS A 316 -0.45 18.26 11.41
C CYS A 316 -1.27 17.38 12.37
N PHE A 317 -0.69 16.27 12.88
CA PHE A 317 -1.39 15.32 13.73
C PHE A 317 -2.09 15.97 14.94
N GLY A 318 -1.39 16.87 15.66
CA GLY A 318 -1.93 17.52 16.85
C GLY A 318 -3.14 18.40 16.54
N GLU A 319 -2.99 19.28 15.55
CA GLU A 319 -4.04 20.19 15.10
C GLU A 319 -5.27 19.44 14.58
N VAL A 320 -5.05 18.40 13.78
CA VAL A 320 -6.13 17.56 13.23
C VAL A 320 -6.93 16.91 14.34
N VAL A 321 -6.26 16.26 15.30
CA VAL A 321 -6.95 15.60 16.42
C VAL A 321 -7.71 16.60 17.28
N GLN A 322 -7.10 17.75 17.59
CA GLN A 322 -7.73 18.78 18.40
C GLN A 322 -9.01 19.32 17.73
N ARG A 323 -8.90 19.77 16.47
CA ARG A 323 -10.04 20.32 15.73
C ARG A 323 -11.14 19.29 15.50
N VAL A 324 -10.80 18.04 15.17
CA VAL A 324 -11.79 16.97 15.01
C VAL A 324 -12.56 16.74 16.31
N LEU A 325 -11.89 16.66 17.46
CA LEU A 325 -12.57 16.46 18.74
C LEU A 325 -13.41 17.67 19.15
N ASP A 326 -12.88 18.89 18.99
CA ASP A 326 -13.60 20.12 19.33
C ASP A 326 -14.88 20.27 18.48
N GLU A 327 -14.81 20.08 17.17
CA GLU A 327 -15.97 20.19 16.27
C GLU A 327 -17.01 19.08 16.50
N LEU A 328 -16.55 17.84 16.69
CA LEU A 328 -17.43 16.71 17.02
C LEU A 328 -18.08 16.83 18.41
N VAL A 329 -17.62 17.74 19.27
CA VAL A 329 -18.29 18.06 20.54
C VAL A 329 -19.18 19.30 20.39
N ARG A 330 -18.75 20.33 19.65
CA ARG A 330 -19.43 21.63 19.52
C ARG A 330 -20.68 21.62 18.64
N VAL A 331 -20.63 21.00 17.46
CA VAL A 331 -21.72 21.16 16.47
C VAL A 331 -22.98 20.45 16.96
N PRO A 332 -24.10 21.11 17.28
CA PRO A 332 -25.34 20.41 17.62
C PRO A 332 -25.85 19.70 16.36
N THR A 333 -25.48 18.44 16.18
CA THR A 333 -26.05 17.63 15.11
C THR A 333 -27.52 17.39 15.45
N GLN A 334 -28.42 17.73 14.51
CA GLN A 334 -29.76 17.16 14.43
C GLN A 334 -29.70 15.67 14.81
N PRO A 335 -30.72 15.13 15.52
CA PRO A 335 -30.64 13.84 16.18
C PRO A 335 -30.02 12.85 15.21
N ILE A 336 -28.76 12.49 15.49
CA ILE A 336 -28.04 11.50 14.72
C ILE A 336 -28.82 10.23 15.04
N GLY A 337 -29.78 9.93 14.17
CA GLY A 337 -30.76 8.91 14.45
C GLY A 337 -30.09 7.56 14.66
N SER A 338 -30.90 6.57 15.00
CA SER A 338 -30.63 5.13 15.05
C SER A 338 -29.90 4.49 13.83
N ARG A 339 -29.36 5.31 12.92
CA ARG A 339 -28.61 4.98 11.70
C ARG A 339 -27.11 4.70 11.95
N LEU A 340 -26.46 5.34 12.94
CA LEU A 340 -25.04 5.11 13.22
C LEU A 340 -24.73 3.75 13.85
N THR A 341 -25.67 3.17 14.61
CA THR A 341 -25.48 1.88 15.30
C THR A 341 -25.32 0.68 14.36
N LYS A 342 -25.69 0.83 13.08
CA LYS A 342 -25.55 -0.22 12.06
C LYS A 342 -24.29 -0.07 11.19
N ALA A 343 -23.64 1.09 11.26
CA ALA A 343 -22.55 1.45 10.39
C ALA A 343 -21.21 1.06 11.03
N GLN A 344 -20.31 0.42 10.29
CA GLN A 344 -19.06 -0.13 10.79
C GLN A 344 -17.86 0.68 10.29
N LEU A 345 -17.50 1.73 11.02
CA LEU A 345 -16.43 2.67 10.63
C LEU A 345 -15.28 2.64 11.66
N VAL A 346 -14.05 2.64 11.17
CA VAL A 346 -12.84 2.89 11.95
C VAL A 346 -11.92 3.84 11.18
N ILE A 347 -11.53 4.94 11.82
CA ILE A 347 -10.53 5.89 11.35
C ILE A 347 -9.38 5.88 12.34
N SER A 348 -8.17 5.52 11.91
CA SER A 348 -6.97 5.47 12.73
C SER A 348 -5.93 6.44 12.18
N LEU A 349 -5.66 7.50 12.94
CA LEU A 349 -4.60 8.48 12.64
C LEU A 349 -3.39 8.19 13.52
N SER A 350 -2.19 8.26 12.97
CA SER A 350 -0.95 8.03 13.73
C SER A 350 0.19 8.94 13.31
N SER A 351 1.08 9.22 14.26
CA SER A 351 2.32 9.97 14.06
C SER A 351 3.38 9.42 14.99
N GLN A 352 4.53 9.02 14.45
CA GLN A 352 5.68 8.54 15.23
C GLN A 352 6.17 9.59 16.22
N ARG A 353 6.13 10.87 15.83
CA ARG A 353 6.45 11.98 16.73
C ARG A 353 5.32 12.23 17.73
N GLY A 354 4.07 11.89 17.41
CA GLY A 354 2.91 12.21 18.22
C GLY A 354 2.73 13.71 18.48
N ALA A 355 1.71 14.05 19.26
CA ALA A 355 1.44 15.41 19.73
C ALA A 355 1.17 15.41 21.23
N VAL A 356 1.51 16.52 21.89
CA VAL A 356 1.33 16.68 23.33
C VAL A 356 -0.02 17.35 23.57
N PHE A 357 -0.84 16.74 24.43
CA PHE A 357 -2.14 17.25 24.85
C PHE A 357 -2.19 17.37 26.37
N GLU A 358 -2.92 18.36 26.86
CA GLU A 358 -3.27 18.44 28.28
C GLU A 358 -4.19 17.27 28.65
N ARG A 359 -3.88 16.61 29.76
CA ARG A 359 -4.67 15.48 30.26
C ARG A 359 -6.07 15.94 30.68
N SER A 360 -6.17 17.10 31.31
CA SER A 360 -7.45 17.74 31.68
C SER A 360 -8.33 17.98 30.45
N TRP A 361 -7.74 18.48 29.36
CA TRP A 361 -8.45 18.68 28.10
C TRP A 361 -8.95 17.35 27.50
N LEU A 362 -8.11 16.31 27.46
CA LEU A 362 -8.52 14.98 26.98
C LEU A 362 -9.66 14.38 27.82
N VAL A 363 -9.63 14.55 29.14
CA VAL A 363 -10.70 14.09 30.04
C VAL A 363 -11.99 14.89 29.79
N LYS A 364 -11.90 16.21 29.62
CA LYS A 364 -13.04 17.06 29.27
C LYS A 364 -13.66 16.64 27.93
N MET A 365 -12.83 16.38 26.92
CA MET A 365 -13.29 15.87 25.63
C MET A 365 -13.95 14.50 25.78
N GLN A 366 -13.37 13.59 26.56
CA GLN A 366 -13.96 12.27 26.82
C GLN A 366 -15.35 12.38 27.44
N GLN A 367 -15.52 13.22 28.47
CA GLN A 367 -16.80 13.45 29.13
C GLN A 367 -17.82 14.06 28.15
N ALA A 368 -17.43 15.12 27.44
CA ALA A 368 -18.31 15.79 26.48
C ALA A 368 -18.75 14.85 25.35
N PHE A 369 -17.84 13.99 24.87
CA PHE A 369 -18.13 12.98 23.84
C PHE A 369 -19.07 11.89 24.36
N GLN A 370 -18.91 11.45 25.62
CA GLN A 370 -19.81 10.48 26.26
C GLN A 370 -21.21 11.05 26.48
N THR A 371 -21.31 12.33 26.87
CA THR A 371 -22.61 13.01 26.98
C THR A 371 -23.29 13.11 25.62
N ARG A 372 -22.53 13.46 24.59
CA ARG A 372 -23.05 13.64 23.23
C ARG A 372 -23.45 12.31 22.57
N PHE A 373 -22.60 11.29 22.66
CA PHE A 373 -22.80 9.98 22.05
C PHE A 373 -23.11 8.93 23.12
N ALA A 374 -24.08 9.20 23.99
CA ALA A 374 -24.41 8.37 25.17
C ALA A 374 -24.75 6.91 24.82
N LYS A 375 -25.25 6.66 23.60
CA LYS A 375 -25.56 5.32 23.08
C LYS A 375 -24.35 4.58 22.49
N GLY A 376 -23.17 5.21 22.50
CA GLY A 376 -21.94 4.65 21.93
C GLY A 376 -21.95 4.61 20.40
N GLU A 377 -22.68 5.52 19.75
CA GLU A 377 -22.80 5.64 18.29
C GLU A 377 -21.46 5.97 17.62
N LEU A 378 -20.62 6.71 18.34
CA LEU A 378 -19.25 7.02 17.98
C LEU A 378 -18.43 6.99 19.26
N CYS A 379 -17.22 6.45 19.19
CA CYS A 379 -16.26 6.39 20.28
C CYS A 379 -14.89 6.83 19.76
N PHE A 380 -14.03 7.33 20.65
CA PHE A 380 -12.64 7.57 20.32
C PHE A 380 -11.67 6.89 21.30
N ALA A 381 -10.46 6.59 20.84
CA ALA A 381 -9.38 6.12 21.68
C ALA A 381 -8.10 6.87 21.32
N VAL A 382 -7.39 7.36 22.34
CA VAL A 382 -6.04 7.93 22.20
C VAL A 382 -5.02 6.99 22.83
N PHE A 383 -3.91 6.76 22.14
CA PHE A 383 -2.80 5.93 22.61
C PHE A 383 -1.59 6.81 22.85
N SER A 384 -1.13 6.87 24.09
CA SER A 384 0.08 7.61 24.43
C SER A 384 1.32 6.85 24.01
N LEU A 385 2.34 7.56 23.55
CA LEU A 385 3.67 7.01 23.35
C LEU A 385 4.35 6.78 24.71
N LYS A 386 5.04 5.65 24.85
CA LYS A 386 5.85 5.36 26.05
C LYS A 386 6.83 6.50 26.33
N LYS A 387 7.06 6.74 27.62
CA LYS A 387 8.12 7.62 28.12
C LYS A 387 9.47 7.04 27.68
N ASN A 388 10.01 7.49 26.55
CA ASN A 388 11.40 7.19 26.20
C ASN A 388 12.28 7.81 27.29
N LYS A 389 12.93 6.97 28.10
CA LYS A 389 13.88 7.38 29.13
C LYS A 389 15.02 8.24 28.55
N ASP A 390 15.24 8.15 27.24
CA ASP A 390 16.36 8.80 26.53
C ASP A 390 16.12 10.25 26.09
N ILE A 391 14.92 10.82 26.26
CA ILE A 391 14.67 12.23 25.88
C ILE A 391 15.36 13.20 26.85
N VAL A 392 15.66 12.76 28.07
CA VAL A 392 16.29 13.60 29.09
C VAL A 392 17.77 13.88 28.78
N SER A 393 18.44 13.05 27.96
CA SER A 393 19.91 13.10 27.89
C SER A 393 20.53 13.64 26.61
N ARG A 394 19.78 13.98 25.53
CA ARG A 394 20.42 14.47 24.29
C ARG A 394 19.58 15.50 23.51
N SER A 395 19.65 16.77 23.93
CA SER A 395 19.46 17.93 23.05
C SER A 395 20.62 18.91 23.19
N GLY A 396 21.77 18.55 22.62
CA GLY A 396 22.83 19.51 22.31
C GLY A 396 22.48 20.25 21.01
N SER A 397 22.59 21.58 21.08
CA SER A 397 22.62 22.61 20.05
C SER A 397 21.32 23.04 19.31
N SER A 398 21.16 24.37 19.26
CA SER A 398 20.20 25.17 18.47
C SER A 398 18.71 25.11 18.87
N ARG A 399 18.36 25.57 20.08
CA ARG A 399 16.98 25.98 20.41
C ARG A 399 16.97 27.42 20.90
N SER A 400 16.02 28.23 20.43
CA SER A 400 15.82 29.59 20.94
C SER A 400 15.51 29.57 22.44
N VAL A 401 15.74 30.68 23.13
CA VAL A 401 15.49 30.80 24.59
C VAL A 401 14.04 30.43 24.92
N GLU A 402 13.07 30.88 24.12
CA GLU A 402 11.65 30.54 24.26
C GLU A 402 11.39 29.04 24.10
N GLN A 403 11.99 28.39 23.10
CA GLN A 403 11.86 26.94 22.91
C GLN A 403 12.44 26.15 24.08
N GLN A 404 13.49 26.66 24.75
CA GLN A 404 14.05 26.02 25.95
C GLN A 404 13.13 26.17 27.16
N VAL A 405 12.51 27.34 27.35
CA VAL A 405 11.52 27.57 28.41
C VAL A 405 10.30 26.67 28.22
N ILE A 406 9.72 26.65 27.01
CA ILE A 406 8.59 25.77 26.66
C ILE A 406 8.97 24.30 26.85
N ALA A 407 10.16 23.87 26.42
CA ALA A 407 10.62 22.50 26.62
C ALA A 407 10.76 22.14 28.11
N LYS A 408 11.29 23.03 28.95
CA LYS A 408 11.38 22.82 30.40
C LYS A 408 10.00 22.77 31.06
N MET A 409 9.05 23.61 30.64
CA MET A 409 7.67 23.57 31.13
C MET A 409 6.96 22.28 30.75
N LEU A 410 7.03 21.87 29.48
CA LEU A 410 6.46 20.61 29.01
C LEU A 410 7.11 19.41 29.68
N ALA A 411 8.43 19.42 29.93
CA ALA A 411 9.11 18.35 30.67
C ALA A 411 8.60 18.24 32.11
N ARG A 412 8.40 19.36 32.81
CA ARG A 412 7.83 19.39 34.17
C ARG A 412 6.38 18.90 34.19
N ALA A 413 5.54 19.40 33.28
CA ALA A 413 4.15 18.96 33.14
C ALA A 413 4.06 17.47 32.79
N TRP A 414 4.97 16.97 31.96
CA TRP A 414 5.04 15.55 31.63
C TRP A 414 5.43 14.71 32.85
N ILE A 415 6.42 15.15 33.63
CA ILE A 415 6.83 14.46 34.87
C ILE A 415 5.67 14.40 35.87
N LYS A 416 4.88 15.47 35.98
CA LYS A 416 3.69 15.54 36.83
C LYS A 416 2.49 14.74 36.30
N GLY A 417 2.52 14.33 35.03
CA GLY A 417 1.42 13.61 34.38
C GLY A 417 0.28 14.52 33.89
N ASP A 418 0.51 15.82 33.85
CA ASP A 418 -0.45 16.86 33.42
C ASP A 418 -0.64 16.87 31.90
N VAL A 419 0.35 16.36 31.16
CA VAL A 419 0.30 16.22 29.70
C VAL A 419 0.55 14.79 29.25
N LEU A 420 -0.05 14.43 28.12
CA LEU A 420 0.10 13.14 27.46
C LEU A 420 0.57 13.34 26.02
N ARG A 421 1.63 12.62 25.63
CA ARG A 421 2.02 12.55 24.22
C ARG A 421 1.27 11.43 23.54
N VAL A 422 0.30 11.80 22.71
CA VAL A 422 -0.52 10.87 21.93
C VAL A 422 0.19 10.60 20.61
N GLY A 423 0.41 9.32 20.29
CA GLY A 423 1.00 8.89 19.01
C GLY A 423 -0.03 8.31 18.03
N ARG A 424 -1.21 7.93 18.55
CA ARG A 424 -2.29 7.38 17.73
C ARG A 424 -3.63 7.80 18.28
N PHE A 425 -4.52 8.18 17.37
CA PHE A 425 -5.91 8.52 17.61
C PHE A 425 -6.80 7.62 16.76
N VAL A 426 -7.85 7.08 17.35
CA VAL A 426 -8.78 6.17 16.68
C VAL A 426 -10.20 6.62 16.92
N LEU A 427 -10.98 6.86 15.86
CA LEU A 427 -12.44 7.00 15.91
C LEU A 427 -13.08 5.70 15.42
N TYR A 428 -14.11 5.23 16.11
CA TYR A 428 -14.78 3.98 15.76
C TYR A 428 -16.25 3.96 16.19
N THR A 429 -17.08 3.24 15.44
CA THR A 429 -18.51 3.04 15.76
C THR A 429 -18.79 1.70 16.43
N ASP A 430 -17.95 0.69 16.18
CA ASP A 430 -18.08 -0.64 16.79
C ASP A 430 -16.70 -1.26 17.07
N LYS A 431 -16.58 -1.93 18.22
CA LYS A 431 -15.36 -2.63 18.62
C LYS A 431 -15.06 -3.78 17.64
N ALA A 432 -16.07 -4.45 17.10
CA ALA A 432 -15.90 -5.56 16.16
C ALA A 432 -15.10 -5.19 14.88
N VAL A 433 -15.05 -3.90 14.54
CA VAL A 433 -14.38 -3.41 13.33
C VAL A 433 -12.91 -3.14 13.56
N LEU A 434 -12.48 -3.03 14.82
CA LEU A 434 -11.10 -2.78 15.19
C LEU A 434 -10.17 -3.93 14.77
N ASP A 435 -8.90 -3.62 14.53
CA ASP A 435 -7.91 -4.66 14.31
C ASP A 435 -7.72 -5.52 15.57
N LYS A 436 -7.22 -6.76 15.41
CA LYS A 436 -7.10 -7.73 16.53
C LYS A 436 -6.35 -7.15 17.74
N ARG A 437 -5.33 -6.31 17.51
CA ARG A 437 -4.53 -5.68 18.57
C ARG A 437 -5.36 -4.62 19.30
N LEU A 438 -5.98 -3.69 18.57
CA LEU A 438 -6.86 -2.67 19.13
C LEU A 438 -8.03 -3.29 19.88
N HIS A 439 -8.66 -4.32 19.30
CA HIS A 439 -9.75 -5.06 19.92
C HIS A 439 -9.30 -5.66 21.26
N LYS A 440 -8.15 -6.34 21.30
CA LYS A 440 -7.60 -6.90 22.55
C LYS A 440 -7.38 -5.84 23.62
N VAL A 441 -6.75 -4.72 23.27
CA VAL A 441 -6.47 -3.62 24.21
C VAL A 441 -7.76 -2.96 24.72
N LEU A 442 -8.76 -2.79 23.84
CA LEU A 442 -10.02 -2.11 24.15
C LEU A 442 -11.09 -3.00 24.80
N CYS A 443 -10.99 -4.33 24.65
CA CYS A 443 -11.88 -5.29 25.32
C CYS A 443 -11.47 -5.56 26.77
N GLN A 444 -10.17 -5.48 27.08
CA GLN A 444 -9.67 -5.64 28.45
C GLN A 444 -10.18 -4.55 29.42
N ARG A 445 -10.77 -3.45 28.92
CA ARG A 445 -11.14 -2.28 29.73
C ARG A 445 -12.65 -2.07 29.97
N GLY A 446 -13.53 -2.97 29.53
CA GLY A 446 -14.99 -2.85 29.81
C GLY A 446 -15.81 -2.15 28.70
N ARG A 447 -16.99 -1.57 29.02
CA ARG A 447 -18.07 -1.13 28.09
C ARG A 447 -17.64 -0.21 26.91
N ARG A 448 -18.54 0.02 25.93
CA ARG A 448 -18.37 0.92 24.77
C ARG A 448 -18.20 2.38 25.21
N SER A 449 -17.00 2.78 25.59
CA SER A 449 -16.67 4.17 25.95
C SER A 449 -15.44 4.66 25.20
N SER A 450 -15.24 5.98 25.16
CA SER A 450 -13.99 6.58 24.72
C SER A 450 -12.88 6.33 25.74
N TRP A 451 -11.63 6.15 25.29
CA TRP A 451 -10.51 5.74 26.16
C TRP A 451 -9.25 6.58 25.99
N ILE A 452 -8.60 6.89 27.11
CA ILE A 452 -7.20 7.34 27.16
C ILE A 452 -6.34 6.14 27.55
N ILE A 453 -5.51 5.66 26.63
CA ILE A 453 -4.72 4.43 26.79
C ILE A 453 -3.25 4.82 26.90
N THR A 454 -2.69 4.53 28.07
CA THR A 454 -1.25 4.52 28.29
C THR A 454 -0.70 3.13 27.98
N GLU A 455 -0.03 2.99 26.83
CA GLU A 455 0.74 1.78 26.47
C GLU A 455 2.13 1.76 27.12
#